data_AF-A0A3D3UQD5-F1
#
_entry.id   AF-A0A3D3UQD5-F1
#
_cell.length_a   1.000
_cell.length_b   1.000
_cell.length_c   1.000
_cell.angle_alpha   90.00
_cell.angle_beta   90.00
_cell.angle_gamma   90.00
#
_symmetry.space_group_name_H-M   'P 1'
#
loop_
_entity.id
_entity.type
_entity.pdbx_description
1 polymer ?
#
loop_
_entity_poly.entity_id
_entity_poly.type
_entity_poly.pdbx_seq_one_letter_code
_entity_poly.pdbx_strand_id
1 'polypeptide(L)'
;MESERRILSGREKDEAAIRLLEKLQEQLRSSDASNRRRAAFNLSWMQEDGLEILKSALFGNDHITTKNAAAYGLRKMGGRMKKMALEVLKEGLKHRDSSTKQVSRNALQLLGQKVPAGSAPQKQAAKKPRIREISHERRPRVRMDTRRGIGTRRMR
;
A
#
# COMPACT_ATOMS: atom_id res chain seq x y z
N MET A 1 37.48 17.46 -16.98
CA MET A 1 36.29 18.31 -17.13
C MET A 1 35.71 18.50 -15.75
N GLU A 2 36.13 19.56 -15.07
CA GLU A 2 35.57 19.96 -13.79
C GLU A 2 34.26 20.67 -14.07
N SER A 3 33.14 20.04 -13.74
CA SER A 3 31.82 20.65 -13.81
C SER A 3 31.76 21.74 -12.76
N GLU A 4 31.91 22.99 -13.21
CA GLU A 4 31.70 24.20 -12.42
C GLU A 4 30.38 24.05 -11.65
N ARG A 5 30.47 23.99 -10.32
CA ARG A 5 29.31 23.96 -9.43
C ARG A 5 28.63 25.31 -9.54
N ARG A 6 27.71 25.44 -10.50
CA ARG A 6 26.91 26.64 -10.73
C ARG A 6 26.17 26.96 -9.42
N ILE A 7 26.59 28.02 -8.74
CA ILE A 7 25.97 28.48 -7.50
C ILE A 7 24.67 29.17 -7.89
N LEU A 8 23.56 28.47 -7.73
CA LEU A 8 22.24 29.05 -7.94
C LEU A 8 22.03 30.22 -6.99
N SER A 9 21.51 31.33 -7.54
CA SER A 9 21.09 32.50 -6.77
C SER A 9 19.92 32.13 -5.83
N GLY A 10 19.66 32.97 -4.81
CA GLY A 10 18.55 32.73 -3.87
C GLY A 10 17.20 32.52 -4.58
N ARG A 11 16.90 33.35 -5.58
CA ARG A 11 15.65 33.27 -6.36
C ARG A 11 15.53 31.97 -7.16
N GLU A 12 16.61 31.51 -7.79
CA GLU A 12 16.61 30.26 -8.56
C GLU A 12 16.42 29.03 -7.66
N LYS A 13 16.92 29.08 -6.42
CA LYS A 13 16.70 28.03 -5.42
C LYS A 13 15.23 27.96 -5.00
N ASP A 14 14.60 29.12 -4.79
CA ASP A 14 13.18 29.20 -4.42
C ASP A 14 12.29 28.66 -5.56
N GLU A 15 12.57 29.05 -6.81
CA GLU A 15 11.85 28.51 -7.97
C GLU A 15 12.05 27.00 -8.13
N ALA A 16 13.26 26.50 -7.92
CA ALA A 16 13.54 25.07 -7.98
C ALA A 16 12.80 24.30 -6.88
N ALA A 17 12.67 24.88 -5.67
CA ALA A 17 11.91 24.30 -4.58
C ALA A 17 10.42 24.22 -4.90
N ILE A 18 9.84 25.29 -5.46
CA ILE A 18 8.43 25.31 -5.90
C ILE A 18 8.18 24.22 -6.95
N ARG A 19 9.02 24.15 -8.00
CA ARG A 19 8.89 23.11 -9.03
C ARG A 19 9.03 21.70 -8.48
N LEU A 20 9.90 21.51 -7.48
CA LEU A 20 10.05 20.22 -6.80
C LEU A 20 8.77 19.85 -6.02
N LEU A 21 8.18 20.79 -5.29
CA LEU A 21 6.93 20.58 -4.55
C LEU A 21 5.78 20.22 -5.49
N GLU A 22 5.62 20.96 -6.60
CA GLU A 22 4.62 20.67 -7.63
C GLU A 22 4.78 19.26 -8.20
N LYS A 23 6.01 18.89 -8.55
CA LYS A 23 6.32 17.54 -9.05
C LYS A 23 5.98 16.46 -8.03
N LEU A 24 6.33 16.65 -6.76
CA LEU A 24 6.01 15.69 -5.71
C LEU A 24 4.50 15.59 -5.49
N GLN A 25 3.79 16.71 -5.60
CA GLN A 25 2.34 16.77 -5.48
C GLN A 25 1.63 16.01 -6.62
N GLU A 26 2.14 16.11 -7.85
CA GLU A 26 1.68 15.32 -8.98
C GLU A 26 1.99 13.83 -8.79
N GLN A 27 3.21 13.49 -8.40
CA GLN A 27 3.62 12.11 -8.14
C GLN A 27 2.81 11.45 -7.01
N LEU A 28 2.38 12.23 -6.01
CA LEU A 28 1.50 11.78 -4.93
C LEU A 28 0.09 11.38 -5.44
N ARG A 29 -0.32 11.89 -6.61
CA ARG A 29 -1.58 11.58 -7.31
C ARG A 29 -1.41 10.63 -8.49
N SER A 30 -0.19 10.16 -8.75
CA SER A 30 0.09 9.19 -9.81
C SER A 30 -0.68 7.88 -9.63
N SER A 31 -1.02 7.20 -10.72
CA SER A 31 -1.59 5.84 -10.66
C SER A 31 -0.62 4.84 -10.02
N ASP A 32 0.69 5.00 -10.26
CA ASP A 32 1.74 4.12 -9.74
C ASP A 32 1.92 4.25 -8.22
N ALA A 33 1.75 3.13 -7.52
CA ALA A 33 1.91 3.02 -6.08
C ALA A 33 3.34 3.28 -5.59
N SER A 34 4.35 3.03 -6.42
CA SER A 34 5.76 3.29 -6.09
C SER A 34 6.04 4.79 -6.10
N ASN A 35 5.60 5.48 -7.16
CA ASN A 35 5.71 6.93 -7.26
C ASN A 35 5.00 7.64 -6.10
N ARG A 36 3.75 7.25 -5.79
CA ARG A 36 3.01 7.85 -4.67
C ARG A 36 3.73 7.70 -3.34
N ARG A 37 4.26 6.50 -3.04
CA ARG A 37 4.97 6.25 -1.77
C ARG A 37 6.30 6.99 -1.69
N ARG A 38 7.05 7.06 -2.78
CA ARG A 38 8.31 7.83 -2.85
C ARG A 38 8.04 9.32 -2.67
N ALA A 39 7.03 9.86 -3.34
CA ALA A 39 6.63 11.25 -3.20
C ALA A 39 6.23 11.57 -1.75
N ALA A 40 5.38 10.74 -1.14
CA ALA A 40 4.99 10.92 0.25
C ALA A 40 6.16 10.84 1.24
N PHE A 41 7.13 9.95 0.99
CA PHE A 41 8.35 9.88 1.79
C PHE A 41 9.19 11.14 1.64
N ASN A 42 9.41 11.62 0.42
CA ASN A 42 10.18 12.84 0.18
C ASN A 42 9.53 14.05 0.84
N LEU A 43 8.21 14.20 0.72
CA LEU A 43 7.45 15.25 1.40
C LEU A 43 7.62 15.19 2.93
N SER A 44 7.79 14.00 3.52
CA SER A 44 8.00 13.88 4.97
C SER A 44 9.29 14.55 5.49
N TRP A 45 10.25 14.83 4.59
CA TRP A 45 11.48 15.55 4.90
C TRP A 45 11.38 17.06 4.66
N MET A 46 10.32 17.54 4.00
CA MET A 46 10.11 18.95 3.64
C MET A 46 9.37 19.76 4.71
N GLN A 47 9.39 19.29 5.95
CA GLN A 47 8.85 19.96 7.14
C GLN A 47 7.42 20.51 6.95
N GLU A 48 7.19 21.83 7.09
CA GLU A 48 5.87 22.45 6.98
C GLU A 48 5.25 22.33 5.61
N ASP A 49 5.99 22.62 4.54
CA ASP A 49 5.47 22.52 3.17
C ASP A 49 5.03 21.10 2.87
N GLY A 50 5.86 20.13 3.30
CA GLY A 50 5.54 18.72 3.25
C GLY A 50 4.30 18.35 4.06
N LEU A 51 4.17 18.90 5.27
CA LEU A 51 3.03 18.67 6.17
C LEU A 51 1.74 19.20 5.55
N GLU A 52 1.78 20.40 4.99
CA GLU A 52 0.62 21.03 4.36
C GLU A 52 0.13 20.23 3.15
N ILE A 53 1.04 19.81 2.26
CA ILE A 53 0.69 18.99 1.09
C ILE A 53 0.12 17.64 1.52
N LEU A 54 0.74 16.97 2.49
CA LEU A 54 0.26 15.67 2.97
C LEU A 54 -1.09 15.80 3.71
N LYS A 55 -1.29 16.88 4.48
CA LYS A 55 -2.56 17.20 5.13
C LYS A 55 -3.66 17.44 4.10
N SER A 56 -3.37 18.27 3.10
CA SER A 56 -4.28 18.57 2.00
C SER A 56 -4.67 17.29 1.23
N ALA A 57 -3.69 16.43 0.92
CA ALA A 57 -3.96 15.17 0.24
C ALA A 57 -4.77 14.16 1.09
N LEU A 58 -4.66 14.21 2.42
CA LEU A 58 -5.41 13.32 3.31
C LEU A 58 -6.87 13.76 3.49
N PHE A 59 -7.11 15.07 3.62
CA PHE A 59 -8.45 15.65 3.84
C PHE A 59 -9.18 16.05 2.56
N GLY A 60 -8.45 16.19 1.45
CA GLY A 60 -9.00 16.55 0.16
C GLY A 60 -9.84 15.44 -0.47
N ASN A 61 -10.34 15.73 -1.67
CA ASN A 61 -11.11 14.79 -2.49
C ASN A 61 -10.22 13.83 -3.29
N ASP A 62 -9.07 13.46 -2.75
CA ASP A 62 -8.15 12.54 -3.40
C ASP A 62 -8.61 11.09 -3.26
N HIS A 63 -8.21 10.26 -4.23
CA HIS A 63 -8.48 8.83 -4.20
C HIS A 63 -7.88 8.18 -2.94
N ILE A 64 -8.51 7.11 -2.43
CA ILE A 64 -8.10 6.43 -1.19
C ILE A 64 -6.62 5.98 -1.21
N THR A 65 -6.10 5.67 -2.39
CA THR A 65 -4.71 5.24 -2.57
C THR A 65 -3.71 6.39 -2.40
N THR A 66 -4.09 7.62 -2.75
CA THR A 66 -3.35 8.86 -2.48
C THR A 66 -3.44 9.22 -1.00
N LYS A 67 -4.63 9.14 -0.39
CA LYS A 67 -4.81 9.32 1.06
C LYS A 67 -3.91 8.38 1.88
N ASN A 68 -3.85 7.11 1.49
CA ASN A 68 -2.95 6.13 2.12
C ASN A 68 -1.47 6.50 1.99
N ALA A 69 -1.04 7.00 0.82
CA ALA A 69 0.32 7.48 0.64
C ALA A 69 0.58 8.73 1.51
N ALA A 70 -0.36 9.67 1.56
CA ALA A 70 -0.25 10.86 2.39
C ALA A 70 -0.10 10.49 3.88
N ALA A 71 -0.93 9.58 4.38
CA ALA A 71 -0.82 9.07 5.74
C ALA A 71 0.50 8.31 5.99
N TYR A 72 1.05 7.61 4.99
CA TYR A 72 2.38 7.03 5.09
C TYR A 72 3.46 8.11 5.26
N GLY A 73 3.39 9.21 4.50
CA GLY A 73 4.28 10.37 4.65
C GLY A 73 4.19 10.99 6.04
N LEU A 74 2.97 11.25 6.53
CA LEU A 74 2.74 11.79 7.88
C LEU A 74 3.36 10.91 8.98
N ARG A 75 3.27 9.59 8.84
CA ARG A 75 3.91 8.66 9.79
C ARG A 75 5.43 8.70 9.77
N LYS A 76 6.02 9.09 8.64
CA LYS A 76 7.47 9.18 8.45
C LYS A 76 8.06 10.54 8.84
N MET A 77 7.21 11.52 9.14
CA MET A 77 7.66 12.81 9.65
C MET A 77 8.42 12.66 10.97
N GLY A 78 9.61 13.25 11.00
CA GLY A 78 10.52 13.26 12.14
C GLY A 78 10.61 14.62 12.82
N GLY A 79 11.42 14.67 13.89
CA GLY A 79 11.76 15.90 14.59
C GLY A 79 10.54 16.69 15.07
N ARG A 80 10.56 18.00 14.85
CA ARG A 80 9.51 18.94 15.25
C ARG A 80 8.15 18.67 14.60
N MET A 81 8.13 18.12 13.38
CA MET A 81 6.89 17.84 12.64
C MET A 81 6.17 16.57 13.10
N LYS A 82 6.85 15.67 13.84
CA LYS A 82 6.25 14.42 14.32
C LYS A 82 4.98 14.65 15.15
N LYS A 83 5.00 15.65 16.05
CA LYS A 83 3.84 15.99 16.88
C LYS A 83 2.70 16.54 16.04
N MET A 84 3.00 17.43 15.10
CA MET A 84 2.00 18.03 14.20
C MET A 84 1.37 16.98 13.29
N ALA A 85 2.17 16.07 12.73
CA ALA A 85 1.68 14.96 11.92
C ALA A 85 0.75 14.02 12.70
N LEU A 86 1.07 13.74 13.98
CA LEU A 86 0.19 12.98 14.86
C LEU A 86 -1.13 13.69 15.12
N GLU A 87 -1.12 15.00 15.34
CA GLU A 87 -2.34 15.79 15.52
C GLU A 87 -3.20 15.79 14.24
N VAL A 88 -2.60 15.91 13.06
CA VAL A 88 -3.31 15.77 11.77
C VAL A 88 -3.97 14.40 11.64
N LEU A 89 -3.26 13.31 12.00
CA LEU A 89 -3.86 11.98 11.97
C LEU A 89 -5.02 11.83 12.98
N LYS A 90 -4.91 12.42 14.17
CA LYS A 90 -6.00 12.44 15.17
C LYS A 90 -7.20 13.27 14.70
N GLU A 91 -6.97 14.42 14.08
CA GLU A 91 -8.00 15.24 13.44
C GLU A 91 -8.77 14.41 12.41
N GLY A 92 -8.06 13.59 11.62
CA GLY A 92 -8.70 12.72 10.64
C GLY A 92 -9.63 11.64 11.20
N LEU A 93 -9.50 11.26 12.47
CA LEU A 93 -10.50 10.38 13.12
C LEU A 93 -11.88 11.04 13.26
N LYS A 94 -11.91 12.37 13.32
CA LYS A 94 -13.14 13.17 13.45
C LYS A 94 -13.69 13.63 12.10
N HIS A 95 -12.99 13.35 10.99
CA HIS A 95 -13.36 13.85 9.67
C HIS A 95 -14.69 13.27 9.15
N ARG A 96 -15.44 14.01 8.33
CA ARG A 96 -16.73 13.52 7.81
C ARG A 96 -16.55 12.30 6.89
N ASP A 97 -15.54 12.33 6.04
CA ASP A 97 -15.23 11.26 5.09
C ASP A 97 -14.78 9.96 5.80
N SER A 98 -15.45 8.86 5.48
CA SER A 98 -15.15 7.54 6.01
C SER A 98 -13.79 7.03 5.56
N SER A 99 -13.36 7.37 4.33
CA SER A 99 -12.07 6.95 3.80
C SER A 99 -10.93 7.58 4.58
N THR A 100 -10.99 8.90 4.82
CA THR A 100 -10.01 9.61 5.63
C THR A 100 -9.97 9.10 7.06
N LYS A 101 -11.14 8.86 7.69
CA LYS A 101 -11.23 8.25 9.02
C LYS A 101 -10.50 6.92 9.09
N GLN A 102 -10.76 6.02 8.13
CA GLN A 102 -10.16 4.69 8.09
C GLN A 102 -8.66 4.76 7.87
N VAL A 103 -8.20 5.59 6.94
CA VAL A 103 -6.78 5.79 6.65
C VAL A 103 -6.04 6.34 7.87
N SER A 104 -6.58 7.37 8.52
CA SER A 104 -6.00 7.96 9.74
C SER A 104 -5.95 6.97 10.90
N ARG A 105 -7.01 6.18 11.10
CA ARG A 105 -7.05 5.09 12.08
C ARG A 105 -5.93 4.08 11.85
N ASN A 106 -5.81 3.57 10.61
CA ASN A 106 -4.78 2.61 10.25
C ASN A 106 -3.37 3.18 10.49
N ALA A 107 -3.17 4.45 10.14
CA ALA A 107 -1.89 5.11 10.32
C ALA A 107 -1.50 5.24 11.81
N LEU A 108 -2.43 5.65 12.66
CA LEU A 108 -2.23 5.74 14.11
C LEU A 108 -1.98 4.38 14.76
N GLN A 109 -2.73 3.35 14.35
CA GLN A 109 -2.53 1.98 14.82
C GLN A 109 -1.12 1.47 14.49
N LEU A 110 -0.62 1.76 13.28
CA LEU A 110 0.74 1.39 12.87
C LEU A 110 1.84 2.24 13.54
N LEU A 111 1.49 3.33 14.22
CA LEU A 111 2.38 4.08 15.11
C LEU A 111 2.27 3.63 16.58
N GLY A 112 1.47 2.60 16.87
CA GLY A 112 1.22 2.12 18.23
C GLY A 112 0.38 3.08 19.08
N GLN A 113 -0.28 4.06 18.46
CA GLN A 113 -1.15 5.00 19.18
C GLN A 113 -2.45 4.30 19.57
N LYS A 114 -2.93 4.56 20.80
CA LYS A 114 -4.20 4.03 21.29
C LYS A 114 -5.35 4.74 20.57
N VAL A 115 -5.83 4.14 19.50
CA VAL A 115 -7.00 4.66 18.77
C VAL A 115 -8.26 4.20 19.51
N PRO A 116 -9.19 5.11 19.87
CA PRO A 116 -10.45 4.70 20.48
C PRO A 116 -11.14 3.66 19.60
N ALA A 117 -11.65 2.60 20.23
CA ALA A 117 -12.25 1.45 19.58
C ALA A 117 -13.63 1.77 18.95
N GLY A 118 -13.76 2.86 18.19
CA GLY A 118 -14.93 3.11 17.35
C GLY A 118 -14.83 2.25 16.09
N SER A 119 -15.54 1.12 16.05
CA SER A 119 -15.66 0.23 14.88
C SER A 119 -14.33 -0.11 14.20
N ALA A 120 -13.60 -1.08 14.73
CA ALA A 120 -12.62 -1.78 13.92
C ALA A 120 -13.32 -2.28 12.64
N PRO A 121 -12.73 -2.15 11.44
CA PRO A 121 -13.20 -2.97 10.33
C PRO A 121 -13.04 -4.41 10.80
N GLN A 122 -14.16 -5.09 11.01
CA GLN A 122 -14.21 -6.53 11.18
C GLN A 122 -13.34 -7.05 10.03
N LYS A 123 -12.16 -7.59 10.34
CA LYS A 123 -11.48 -8.46 9.39
C LYS A 123 -12.55 -9.48 9.06
N GLN A 124 -13.16 -9.37 7.87
CA GLN A 124 -13.96 -10.44 7.34
C GLN A 124 -12.97 -11.60 7.33
N ALA A 125 -13.15 -12.50 8.30
CA ALA A 125 -12.34 -13.68 8.40
C ALA A 125 -12.49 -14.34 7.04
N ALA A 126 -11.43 -14.23 6.23
CA ALA A 126 -11.37 -14.90 4.95
C ALA A 126 -11.64 -16.36 5.28
N LYS A 127 -12.84 -16.82 4.93
CA LYS A 127 -13.25 -18.20 5.14
C LYS A 127 -12.16 -19.01 4.46
N LYS A 128 -11.38 -19.73 5.26
CA LYS A 128 -10.37 -20.68 4.76
C LYS A 128 -11.06 -21.45 3.63
N PRO A 129 -10.51 -21.50 2.40
CA PRO A 129 -11.02 -22.46 1.44
C PRO A 129 -10.84 -23.83 2.10
N ARG A 130 -11.95 -24.48 2.45
CA ARG A 130 -11.95 -25.89 2.82
C ARG A 130 -11.46 -26.62 1.56
N ILE A 131 -10.17 -26.91 1.51
CA ILE A 131 -9.63 -27.89 0.58
C ILE A 131 -10.40 -29.17 0.90
N ARG A 132 -11.38 -29.50 0.05
CA ARG A 132 -12.02 -30.81 0.06
C ARG A 132 -10.94 -31.75 -0.43
N GLU A 133 -10.42 -32.58 0.47
CA GLU A 133 -9.64 -33.74 0.10
C GLU A 133 -10.42 -34.49 -0.97
N ILE A 134 -9.83 -34.58 -2.16
CA ILE A 134 -10.32 -35.45 -3.22
C ILE A 134 -10.06 -36.87 -2.70
N SER A 135 -11.12 -37.52 -2.20
CA SER A 135 -11.05 -38.92 -1.82
C SER A 135 -10.66 -39.72 -3.07
N HIS A 136 -9.43 -40.23 -3.11
CA HIS A 136 -8.97 -41.17 -4.12
C HIS A 136 -9.61 -42.53 -3.89
N GLU A 137 -10.92 -42.61 -4.11
CA GLU A 137 -11.66 -43.85 -3.98
C GLU A 137 -12.38 -44.14 -5.29
N ARG A 138 -11.61 -44.64 -6.25
CA ARG A 138 -11.99 -45.61 -7.30
C ARG A 138 -10.79 -45.86 -8.21
N ARG A 139 -9.88 -46.72 -7.76
CA ARG A 139 -9.08 -47.53 -8.69
C ARG A 139 -10.04 -48.52 -9.37
N PRO A 140 -10.22 -48.50 -10.70
CA PRO A 140 -10.86 -49.62 -11.36
C PRO A 140 -9.93 -50.82 -11.25
N ARG A 141 -10.39 -51.88 -10.56
CA ARG A 141 -9.76 -53.19 -10.55
C ARG A 141 -9.77 -53.71 -11.98
N VAL A 142 -8.62 -53.70 -12.65
CA VAL A 142 -8.39 -54.48 -13.86
C VAL A 142 -8.49 -55.95 -13.43
N ARG A 143 -9.59 -56.62 -13.80
CA ARG A 143 -9.73 -58.07 -13.68
C ARG A 143 -8.70 -58.70 -14.62
N MET A 144 -7.68 -59.32 -14.05
CA MET A 144 -6.90 -60.32 -14.77
C MET A 144 -7.76 -61.58 -14.90
N ASP A 145 -8.31 -61.79 -16.10
CA ASP A 145 -8.81 -63.10 -16.47
C ASP A 145 -7.63 -64.02 -16.79
N THR A 146 -7.51 -65.06 -15.97
CA THR A 146 -6.65 -66.21 -16.22
C THR A 146 -7.55 -67.36 -16.68
N ARG A 147 -7.28 -67.93 -17.87
CA ARG A 147 -7.44 -69.34 -18.28
C ARG A 147 -7.35 -69.42 -19.82
N ARG A 148 -6.25 -69.95 -20.38
CA ARG A 148 -5.91 -71.37 -20.63
C ARG A 148 -6.49 -71.91 -21.95
N GLY A 149 -5.60 -72.47 -22.79
CA GLY A 149 -5.91 -73.36 -23.92
C GLY A 149 -5.02 -73.06 -25.14
N ILE A 150 -3.76 -73.54 -25.21
CA ILE A 150 -3.31 -74.84 -25.75
C ILE A 150 -3.46 -74.97 -27.29
N GLY A 151 -2.31 -75.08 -27.98
CA GLY A 151 -2.10 -75.77 -29.28
C GLY A 151 -2.69 -75.08 -30.52
N THR A 152 -2.13 -75.07 -31.73
CA THR A 152 -1.11 -75.87 -32.43
C THR A 152 -0.68 -75.07 -33.68
N ARG A 153 0.61 -74.99 -34.03
CA ARG A 153 1.26 -75.68 -35.18
C ARG A 153 0.55 -75.53 -36.55
N ARG A 154 1.10 -74.73 -37.48
CA ARG A 154 1.74 -75.17 -38.75
C ARG A 154 1.95 -74.02 -39.73
N MET A 155 3.05 -74.14 -40.48
CA MET A 155 3.45 -73.35 -41.64
C MET A 155 2.44 -73.37 -42.79
N ARG A 156 2.41 -72.27 -43.55
CA ARG A 156 2.78 -72.26 -44.98
C ARG A 156 3.15 -70.86 -45.41
#